data_AF-A0A925ZS84-F1
#
_entry.id   AF-A0A925ZS84-F1
#
_cell.length_a   1.000
_cell.length_b   1.000
_cell.length_c   1.000
_cell.angle_alpha   90.00
_cell.angle_beta   90.00
_cell.angle_gamma   90.00
#
_symmetry.space_group_name_H-M   'P 1'
#
loop_
_entity.id
_entity.type
_entity.pdbx_description
1 polymer ?
#
loop_
_entity_poly.entity_id
_entity_poly.type
_entity_poly.pdbx_seq_one_letter_code
_entity_poly.pdbx_strand_id
1 'polypeptide(L)'
;MPSPRLPLGSEEAHDTSGPSLRLVLGVITVLVLVLGVWAFQRYTLSEKHFRETLAQMDVVAPTVDTEGCVGAVLQWHGHCEASKPLCDDGVTRVMTHCLMGADRSEYCNGLDISSAKAQWVFEKCMTRGTPCKNRKACPCADAYRTVDSFCRHKQQGVSL
;
A
#
# COMPACT_ATOMS: atom_id res chain seq x y z
N MET A 1 35.18 51.96 57.72
CA MET A 1 36.02 51.10 56.86
C MET A 1 35.09 50.33 55.92
N PRO A 2 35.29 50.44 54.59
CA PRO A 2 34.42 49.84 53.58
C PRO A 2 34.75 48.34 53.40
N SER A 3 33.73 47.50 53.26
CA SER A 3 33.87 46.09 52.84
C SER A 3 33.31 45.89 51.43
N PRO A 4 33.80 44.88 50.68
CA PRO A 4 33.93 44.91 49.23
C PRO A 4 32.67 44.44 48.48
N ARG A 5 32.61 44.84 47.21
CA ARG A 5 31.59 44.50 46.21
C ARG A 5 31.61 42.99 45.90
N LEU A 6 30.42 42.37 45.85
CA LEU A 6 30.21 41.07 45.20
C LEU A 6 30.49 41.21 43.68
N PRO A 7 31.23 40.27 43.06
CA PRO A 7 31.49 40.31 41.64
C PRO A 7 30.25 39.90 40.84
N LEU A 8 30.15 40.54 39.68
CA LEU A 8 29.25 40.25 38.57
C LEU A 8 29.34 38.79 38.13
N GLY A 9 28.19 38.26 37.71
CA GLY A 9 28.07 37.35 36.57
C GLY A 9 28.74 35.99 36.75
N SER A 10 28.00 35.02 37.27
CA SER A 10 28.21 33.64 36.82
C SER A 10 27.78 33.58 35.35
N GLU A 11 28.73 33.74 34.43
CA GLU A 11 28.60 33.26 33.06
C GLU A 11 28.15 31.79 33.14
N GLU A 12 26.99 31.50 32.56
CA GLU A 12 26.56 30.13 32.32
C GLU A 12 27.64 29.47 31.45
N ALA A 13 28.38 28.53 32.03
CA ALA A 13 29.28 27.68 31.30
C ALA A 13 28.44 26.88 30.29
N HIS A 14 28.42 27.37 29.04
CA HIS A 14 27.83 26.64 27.93
C HIS A 14 28.68 25.39 27.71
N ASP A 15 28.24 24.30 28.32
CA ASP A 15 28.86 22.98 28.21
C ASP A 15 28.82 22.57 26.73
N THR A 16 29.95 22.78 26.05
CA THR A 16 30.15 22.50 24.62
C THR A 16 30.79 21.13 24.44
N SER A 17 30.45 20.17 25.31
CA SER A 17 30.84 18.78 25.20
C SER A 17 29.84 18.00 24.32
N GLY A 18 29.65 18.46 23.08
CA GLY A 18 28.88 17.75 22.05
C GLY A 18 29.80 17.26 20.93
N PRO A 19 29.46 16.16 20.21
CA PRO A 19 30.21 15.74 19.03
C PRO A 19 30.32 16.90 18.03
N SER A 20 31.47 17.04 17.36
CA SER A 20 31.66 18.08 16.35
C SER A 20 30.52 18.07 15.34
N LEU A 21 29.93 19.25 15.07
CA LEU A 21 28.83 19.40 14.11
C LEU A 21 29.12 18.74 12.75
N ARG A 22 30.39 18.77 12.32
CA ARG A 22 30.85 18.12 11.07
C ARG A 22 30.71 16.60 11.11
N LEU A 23 30.96 15.99 12.27
CA LEU A 23 30.82 14.55 12.48
C LEU A 23 29.34 14.14 12.44
N VAL A 24 28.47 14.92 13.10
CA VAL A 24 27.01 14.66 13.08
C VAL A 24 26.46 14.77 11.65
N LEU A 25 26.78 15.84 10.93
CA LEU A 25 26.34 16.03 9.55
C LEU A 25 26.91 14.95 8.61
N GLY A 26 28.16 14.53 8.82
CA GLY A 26 28.76 13.42 8.08
C GLY A 26 28.00 12.11 8.28
N VAL A 27 27.70 11.75 9.54
CA VAL A 27 26.94 10.53 9.86
C VAL A 27 25.54 10.57 9.28
N ILE A 28 24.81 11.69 9.41
CA ILE A 28 23.47 11.82 8.85
C ILE A 28 23.50 11.67 7.32
N THR A 29 24.48 12.27 6.65
CA THR A 29 24.62 12.17 5.19
C THR A 29 24.86 10.72 4.76
N VAL A 30 25.75 10.00 5.44
CA VAL A 30 25.99 8.57 5.17
C VAL A 30 24.73 7.75 5.41
N LEU A 31 24.00 8.00 6.50
CA LEU A 31 22.74 7.31 6.78
C LEU A 31 21.70 7.53 5.68
N VAL A 32 21.53 8.77 5.21
CA VAL A 32 20.60 9.09 4.11
C VAL A 32 20.97 8.33 2.84
N LEU A 33 22.25 8.28 2.48
CA LEU A 33 22.71 7.54 1.29
C LEU A 33 22.43 6.04 1.42
N VAL A 34 22.74 5.45 2.58
CA VAL A 34 22.52 4.01 2.83
C VAL A 34 21.03 3.67 2.77
N LEU A 35 20.19 4.44 3.45
CA LEU A 35 18.74 4.24 3.45
C LEU A 35 18.16 4.44 2.04
N GLY A 36 18.66 5.41 1.28
CA GLY A 36 18.26 5.66 -0.10
C GLY A 36 18.58 4.47 -1.02
N VAL A 37 19.80 3.94 -0.96
CA VAL A 37 20.21 2.77 -1.76
C VAL A 37 19.38 1.54 -1.39
N TRP A 38 19.17 1.29 -0.10
CA TRP A 38 18.37 0.16 0.37
C TRP A 38 16.90 0.26 -0.07
N ALA A 39 16.29 1.44 0.06
CA ALA A 39 14.93 1.70 -0.40
C ALA A 39 14.82 1.51 -1.93
N PHE A 40 15.81 1.98 -2.69
CA PHE A 40 15.84 1.81 -4.14
C PHE A 40 15.93 0.34 -4.56
N GLN A 41 16.77 -0.47 -3.91
CA GLN A 41 16.84 -1.90 -4.19
C GLN A 41 15.51 -2.61 -3.91
N ARG A 42 14.88 -2.34 -2.76
CA ARG A 42 13.54 -2.85 -2.43
C ARG A 42 12.49 -2.44 -3.45
N TYR A 43 12.54 -1.20 -3.92
CA TYR A 43 11.65 -0.69 -4.95
C TYR A 43 11.81 -1.44 -6.28
N THR A 44 13.05 -1.62 -6.76
CA THR A 44 13.29 -2.31 -8.04
C THR A 44 12.89 -3.79 -8.03
N LEU A 45 13.09 -4.50 -6.90
CA LEU A 45 12.60 -5.88 -6.73
C LEU A 45 11.08 -5.94 -6.80
N SER A 46 10.42 -4.99 -6.15
CA SER A 46 8.97 -4.87 -6.15
C SER A 46 8.42 -4.61 -7.55
N GLU A 47 8.99 -3.67 -8.30
CA GLU A 47 8.55 -3.36 -9.66
C GLU A 47 8.59 -4.58 -10.58
N LYS A 48 9.65 -5.40 -10.50
CA LYS A 48 9.75 -6.61 -11.33
C LYS A 48 8.63 -7.59 -11.01
N HIS A 49 8.40 -7.87 -9.73
CA HIS A 49 7.34 -8.78 -9.29
C HIS A 49 5.96 -8.30 -9.74
N PHE A 50 5.66 -7.00 -9.59
CA PHE A 50 4.40 -6.45 -10.07
C PHE A 50 4.30 -6.46 -11.59
N ARG A 51 5.37 -6.14 -12.32
CA ARG A 51 5.35 -6.14 -13.79
C ARG A 51 5.01 -7.53 -14.34
N GLU A 52 5.63 -8.57 -13.79
CA GLU A 52 5.35 -9.96 -14.16
C GLU A 52 3.92 -10.37 -13.79
N THR A 53 3.47 -10.04 -12.58
CA THR A 53 2.10 -10.30 -12.12
C THR A 53 1.07 -9.62 -13.03
N LEU A 54 1.28 -8.35 -13.37
CA LEU A 54 0.34 -7.60 -14.21
C LEU A 54 0.30 -8.16 -15.62
N ALA A 55 1.45 -8.53 -16.20
CA ALA A 55 1.49 -9.20 -17.50
C ALA A 55 0.76 -10.56 -17.47
N GLN A 56 0.88 -11.31 -16.37
CA GLN A 56 0.11 -12.56 -16.20
C GLN A 56 -1.39 -12.28 -16.10
N MET A 57 -1.79 -11.23 -15.37
CA MET A 57 -3.21 -10.87 -15.24
C MET A 57 -3.81 -10.38 -16.55
N ASP A 58 -3.04 -9.70 -17.41
CA ASP A 58 -3.51 -9.30 -18.74
C ASP A 58 -3.83 -10.53 -19.63
N VAL A 59 -3.13 -11.65 -19.41
CA VAL A 59 -3.43 -12.93 -20.09
C VAL A 59 -4.62 -13.65 -19.46
N VAL A 60 -4.74 -13.61 -18.12
CA VAL A 60 -5.84 -14.26 -17.39
C VAL A 60 -7.16 -13.53 -17.62
N ALA A 61 -7.14 -12.20 -17.65
CA ALA A 61 -8.31 -11.33 -17.73
C ALA A 61 -9.36 -11.73 -18.77
N PRO A 62 -9.01 -11.97 -20.06
CA PRO A 62 -10.00 -12.36 -21.08
C PRO A 62 -10.54 -13.78 -20.91
N THR A 63 -9.90 -14.61 -20.09
CA THR A 63 -10.26 -16.03 -19.92
C THR A 63 -11.16 -16.30 -18.71
N VAL A 64 -11.31 -15.32 -17.83
CA VAL A 64 -12.07 -15.45 -16.58
C VAL A 64 -13.15 -14.37 -16.49
N ASP A 65 -14.20 -14.64 -15.71
CA ASP A 65 -15.24 -13.67 -15.35
C ASP A 65 -14.80 -12.79 -14.15
N THR A 66 -15.66 -11.87 -13.71
CA THR A 66 -15.35 -10.96 -12.58
C THR A 66 -15.03 -11.71 -11.29
N GLU A 67 -15.75 -12.79 -10.97
CA GLU A 67 -15.49 -13.62 -9.79
C GLU A 67 -14.22 -14.46 -9.94
N GLY A 68 -13.89 -14.87 -11.16
CA GLY A 68 -12.62 -15.49 -11.53
C GLY A 68 -11.44 -14.53 -11.33
N CYS A 69 -11.58 -13.25 -11.68
CA CYS A 69 -10.57 -12.23 -11.35
C CYS A 69 -10.34 -12.11 -9.84
N VAL A 70 -11.41 -12.07 -9.02
CA VAL A 70 -11.26 -12.08 -7.55
C VAL A 70 -10.49 -13.33 -7.11
N GLY A 71 -10.78 -14.49 -7.68
CA GLY A 71 -10.07 -15.74 -7.39
C GLY A 71 -8.59 -15.67 -7.73
N ALA A 72 -8.25 -15.23 -8.94
CA ALA A 72 -6.88 -15.10 -9.42
C ALA A 72 -6.06 -14.13 -8.56
N VAL A 73 -6.65 -12.99 -8.17
CA VAL A 73 -5.99 -11.99 -7.31
C VAL A 73 -5.77 -12.53 -5.90
N LEU A 74 -6.75 -13.23 -5.31
CA LEU A 74 -6.58 -13.82 -3.98
C LEU A 74 -5.56 -14.95 -3.97
N GLN A 75 -5.51 -15.73 -5.05
CA GLN A 75 -4.47 -16.75 -5.24
C GLN A 75 -3.09 -16.11 -5.35
N TRP A 76 -2.94 -15.05 -6.15
CA TRP A 76 -1.70 -14.28 -6.26
C TRP A 76 -1.29 -13.71 -4.88
N HIS A 77 -2.21 -13.07 -4.17
CA HIS A 77 -1.96 -12.48 -2.85
C HIS A 77 -1.45 -13.54 -1.85
N GLY A 78 -2.02 -14.74 -1.87
CA GLY A 78 -1.59 -15.86 -1.01
C GLY A 78 -0.16 -16.35 -1.28
N HIS A 79 0.40 -16.06 -2.47
CA HIS A 79 1.77 -16.42 -2.86
C HIS A 79 2.67 -15.19 -3.04
N CYS A 80 2.23 -14.00 -2.63
CA CYS A 80 2.99 -12.78 -2.80
C CYS A 80 4.23 -12.77 -1.88
N GLU A 81 5.41 -12.75 -2.47
CA GLU A 81 6.70 -12.79 -1.75
C GLU A 81 7.20 -11.39 -1.33
N ALA A 82 6.47 -10.33 -1.68
CA ALA A 82 6.82 -8.98 -1.29
C ALA A 82 6.48 -8.69 0.19
N SER A 83 6.74 -7.46 0.64
CA SER A 83 6.34 -7.07 2.00
C SER A 83 4.81 -7.06 2.12
N LYS A 84 4.29 -7.45 3.28
CA LYS A 84 2.84 -7.51 3.53
C LYS A 84 2.07 -6.24 3.10
N PRO A 85 2.50 -5.02 3.49
CA PRO A 85 1.80 -3.80 3.07
C PRO A 85 1.73 -3.68 1.54
N LEU A 86 2.80 -4.05 0.85
CA LEU A 86 2.86 -3.97 -0.59
C LEU A 86 1.98 -5.02 -1.29
N CYS A 87 1.93 -6.25 -0.75
CA CYS A 87 1.01 -7.27 -1.23
C CYS A 87 -0.45 -6.86 -1.01
N ASP A 88 -0.78 -6.34 0.19
CA ASP A 88 -2.12 -5.88 0.54
C ASP A 88 -2.56 -4.70 -0.35
N ASP A 89 -1.73 -3.66 -0.50
CA ASP A 89 -2.03 -2.51 -1.37
C ASP A 89 -2.05 -2.89 -2.86
N GLY A 90 -1.26 -3.91 -3.23
CA GLY A 90 -1.17 -4.43 -4.59
C GLY A 90 -2.44 -5.10 -5.09
N VAL A 91 -3.30 -5.63 -4.20
CA VAL A 91 -4.57 -6.29 -4.55
C VAL A 91 -5.41 -5.41 -5.47
N THR A 92 -5.60 -4.14 -5.13
CA THR A 92 -6.41 -3.19 -5.91
C THR A 92 -5.84 -2.99 -7.32
N ARG A 93 -4.50 -2.90 -7.43
CA ARG A 93 -3.82 -2.70 -8.71
C ARG A 93 -3.93 -3.93 -9.61
N VAL A 94 -3.64 -5.10 -9.06
CA VAL A 94 -3.70 -6.39 -9.78
C VAL A 94 -5.14 -6.70 -10.20
N MET A 95 -6.11 -6.45 -9.31
CA MET A 95 -7.53 -6.61 -9.60
C MET A 95 -8.01 -5.67 -10.72
N THR A 96 -7.63 -4.40 -10.68
CA THR A 96 -7.98 -3.44 -11.74
C THR A 96 -7.51 -3.91 -13.12
N HIS A 97 -6.27 -4.40 -13.22
CA HIS A 97 -5.75 -4.95 -14.47
C HIS A 97 -6.57 -6.15 -14.96
N CYS A 98 -6.92 -7.08 -14.07
CA CYS A 98 -7.76 -8.23 -14.44
C CYS A 98 -9.15 -7.80 -14.93
N LEU A 99 -9.75 -6.78 -14.30
CA LEU A 99 -11.06 -6.27 -14.68
C LEU A 99 -11.03 -5.59 -16.05
N MET A 100 -9.97 -4.81 -16.34
CA MET A 100 -9.83 -4.06 -17.59
C MET A 100 -9.62 -4.92 -18.84
N GLY A 101 -9.20 -6.19 -18.69
CA GLY A 101 -8.93 -7.06 -19.84
C GLY A 101 -10.16 -7.68 -20.52
N ALA A 102 -11.38 -7.42 -20.04
CA ALA A 102 -12.62 -7.79 -20.75
C ALA A 102 -13.79 -6.89 -20.35
N ASP A 103 -14.86 -6.85 -21.16
CA ASP A 103 -16.10 -6.18 -20.78
C ASP A 103 -16.78 -6.92 -19.60
N ARG A 104 -17.07 -6.18 -18.53
CA ARG A 104 -17.71 -6.67 -17.30
C ARG A 104 -19.11 -6.08 -17.12
N SER A 105 -19.70 -5.53 -18.18
CA SER A 105 -20.99 -4.83 -18.14
C SER A 105 -22.10 -5.68 -17.55
N GLU A 106 -22.19 -6.95 -17.93
CA GLU A 106 -23.21 -7.88 -17.42
C GLU A 106 -23.13 -8.02 -15.89
N TYR A 107 -21.92 -8.24 -15.36
CA TYR A 107 -21.71 -8.33 -13.91
C TYR A 107 -22.05 -7.00 -13.21
N CYS A 108 -21.59 -5.88 -13.76
CA CYS A 108 -21.82 -4.56 -13.16
C CYS A 108 -23.31 -4.16 -13.16
N ASN A 109 -24.07 -4.55 -14.17
CA ASN A 109 -25.51 -4.30 -14.24
C ASN A 109 -26.31 -5.18 -13.27
N GLY A 110 -25.81 -6.38 -12.97
CA GLY A 110 -26.40 -7.28 -11.98
C GLY A 110 -26.07 -6.93 -10.53
N LEU A 111 -25.17 -5.98 -10.31
CA LEU A 111 -24.72 -5.59 -8.98
C LEU A 111 -25.62 -4.47 -8.42
N ASP A 112 -26.18 -4.68 -7.23
CA ASP A 112 -26.90 -3.63 -6.51
C ASP A 112 -25.92 -2.62 -5.88
N ILE A 113 -25.54 -1.63 -6.68
CA ILE A 113 -24.65 -0.53 -6.29
C ILE A 113 -25.36 0.58 -5.49
N SER A 114 -26.64 0.40 -5.10
CA SER A 114 -27.40 1.42 -4.36
C SER A 114 -26.82 1.75 -2.98
N SER A 115 -26.15 0.77 -2.35
CA SER A 115 -25.50 0.98 -1.06
C SER A 115 -24.20 1.78 -1.21
N ALA A 116 -24.20 3.02 -0.72
CA ALA A 116 -23.02 3.89 -0.71
C ALA A 116 -21.83 3.32 0.10
N LYS A 117 -22.04 2.31 0.93
CA LYS A 117 -21.01 1.72 1.80
C LYS A 117 -20.48 0.37 1.30
N ALA A 118 -20.91 -0.10 0.13
CA ALA A 118 -20.51 -1.38 -0.46
C ALA A 118 -20.54 -2.54 0.57
N GLN A 119 -21.56 -2.58 1.44
CA GLN A 119 -21.59 -3.56 2.56
C GLN A 119 -21.61 -5.01 2.08
N TRP A 120 -22.09 -5.22 0.85
CA TRP A 120 -22.13 -6.49 0.14
C TRP A 120 -20.76 -7.16 -0.02
N VAL A 121 -19.65 -6.39 -0.04
CA VAL A 121 -18.30 -6.94 -0.22
C VAL A 121 -17.90 -7.91 0.89
N PHE A 122 -18.30 -7.62 2.13
CA PHE A 122 -17.99 -8.48 3.27
C PHE A 122 -18.82 -9.76 3.25
N GLU A 123 -20.07 -9.67 2.81
CA GLU A 123 -20.94 -10.83 2.65
C GLU A 123 -20.38 -11.79 1.61
N LYS A 124 -19.94 -11.28 0.45
CA LYS A 124 -19.25 -12.08 -0.56
C LYS A 124 -18.01 -12.78 -0.02
N CYS A 125 -17.19 -12.09 0.77
CA CYS A 125 -16.02 -12.69 1.40
C CYS A 125 -16.36 -13.80 2.41
N MET A 126 -17.46 -13.65 3.16
CA MET A 126 -17.94 -14.71 4.05
C MET A 126 -18.40 -15.94 3.24
N THR A 127 -19.21 -15.73 2.20
CA THR A 127 -19.69 -16.80 1.31
C THR A 127 -18.56 -17.54 0.61
N ARG A 128 -17.47 -16.84 0.29
CA ARG A 128 -16.27 -17.41 -0.34
C ARG A 128 -15.37 -18.20 0.63
N GLY A 129 -15.68 -18.22 1.93
CA GLY A 129 -14.86 -18.88 2.94
C GLY A 129 -13.59 -18.11 3.33
N THR A 130 -13.47 -16.84 2.92
CA THR A 130 -12.35 -15.95 3.27
C THR A 130 -12.84 -14.76 4.12
N PRO A 131 -13.40 -14.99 5.32
CA PRO A 131 -13.97 -13.93 6.14
C PRO A 131 -12.88 -12.96 6.61
N CYS A 132 -13.19 -11.67 6.51
CA CYS A 132 -12.28 -10.61 6.96
C CYS A 132 -12.23 -10.56 8.49
N LYS A 133 -11.08 -10.92 9.08
CA LYS A 133 -10.83 -10.74 10.53
C LYS A 133 -10.76 -9.26 10.92
N ASN A 134 -10.18 -8.42 10.07
CA ASN A 134 -10.11 -6.97 10.23
C ASN A 134 -10.65 -6.28 8.97
N ARG A 135 -11.66 -5.42 9.11
CA ARG A 135 -12.30 -4.74 7.97
C ARG A 135 -11.39 -3.73 7.25
N LYS A 136 -10.30 -3.30 7.90
CA LYS A 136 -9.31 -2.35 7.35
C LYS A 136 -8.19 -2.99 6.56
N ALA A 137 -7.94 -4.29 6.74
CA ALA A 137 -6.84 -5.01 6.09
C ALA A 137 -7.36 -6.39 5.70
N CYS A 138 -8.08 -6.45 4.57
CA CYS A 138 -8.69 -7.67 4.10
C CYS A 138 -8.61 -7.76 2.57
N PRO A 139 -7.67 -8.57 2.03
CA PRO A 139 -7.46 -8.73 0.60
C PRO A 139 -8.74 -9.06 -0.18
N CYS A 140 -9.62 -9.90 0.39
CA CYS A 140 -10.90 -10.21 -0.22
C CYS A 140 -11.82 -8.98 -0.32
N ALA A 141 -11.94 -8.21 0.76
CA ALA A 141 -12.75 -6.99 0.72
C ALA A 141 -12.15 -5.95 -0.23
N ASP A 142 -10.82 -5.86 -0.31
CA ASP A 142 -10.13 -4.91 -1.17
C ASP A 142 -10.33 -5.26 -2.66
N ALA A 143 -10.29 -6.55 -3.01
CA ALA A 143 -10.66 -7.03 -4.35
C ALA A 143 -12.11 -6.67 -4.72
N TYR A 144 -13.08 -6.96 -3.85
CA TYR A 144 -14.49 -6.64 -4.11
C TYR A 144 -14.80 -5.13 -4.08
N ARG A 145 -14.10 -4.34 -3.27
CA ARG A 145 -14.17 -2.87 -3.32
C ARG A 145 -13.65 -2.33 -4.64
N THR A 146 -12.62 -2.97 -5.19
CA THR A 146 -12.12 -2.63 -6.52
C THR A 146 -13.18 -2.92 -7.59
N VAL A 147 -13.91 -4.04 -7.47
CA VAL A 147 -15.08 -4.33 -8.33
C VAL A 147 -16.18 -3.28 -8.19
N ASP A 148 -16.56 -2.93 -6.95
CA ASP A 148 -17.56 -1.89 -6.67
C ASP A 148 -17.18 -0.56 -7.33
N SER A 149 -15.93 -0.12 -7.13
CA SER A 149 -15.37 1.08 -7.76
C SER A 149 -15.42 0.98 -9.29
N PHE A 150 -14.87 -0.10 -9.87
CA PHE A 150 -14.83 -0.32 -11.31
C PHE A 150 -16.23 -0.23 -11.95
N CYS A 151 -17.23 -0.86 -11.34
CA CYS A 151 -18.60 -0.83 -11.83
C CYS A 151 -19.26 0.55 -11.69
N ARG A 152 -19.03 1.28 -10.57
CA ARG A 152 -19.53 2.66 -10.39
C ARG A 152 -18.95 3.63 -11.42
N HIS A 153 -17.71 3.39 -11.82
CA HIS A 153 -16.96 4.26 -12.73
C HIS A 153 -17.02 3.78 -14.18
N LYS A 154 -18.11 3.11 -14.59
CA LYS A 154 -18.36 2.69 -15.97
C LYS A 154 -17.22 1.89 -16.58
N GLN A 155 -16.61 1.01 -15.79
CA GLN A 155 -15.50 0.14 -16.22
C GLN A 155 -14.22 0.89 -16.59
N GLN A 156 -14.12 2.17 -16.22
CA GLN A 156 -12.88 2.92 -16.28
C GLN A 156 -12.21 2.72 -14.93
N GLY A 157 -11.28 1.76 -14.85
CA GLY A 157 -10.59 1.44 -13.60
C GLY A 157 -10.06 2.69 -12.93
N VAL A 158 -10.62 3.05 -11.77
CA VAL A 158 -10.09 4.13 -10.96
C VAL A 158 -9.12 3.51 -9.98
N SER A 159 -7.83 3.75 -10.20
CA SER A 159 -6.86 3.61 -9.12
C SER A 159 -7.29 4.54 -7.99
N LEU A 160 -7.76 3.96 -6.89
CA LEU A 160 -7.92 4.67 -5.61
C LEU A 160 -6.53 4.96 -5.01
#